data_AF-A0A3A4W077-F1
#
_entry.id   AF-A0A3A4W077-F1
#
_cell.length_a   1.000
_cell.length_b   1.000
_cell.length_c   1.000
_cell.angle_alpha   90.00
_cell.angle_beta   90.00
_cell.angle_gamma   90.00
#
_symmetry.space_group_name_H-M   'P 1'
#
loop_
_entity.id
_entity.type
_entity.pdbx_description
1 polymer ?
#
loop_
_entity_poly.entity_id
_entity_poly.type
_entity_poly.pdbx_seq_one_letter_code
_entity_poly.pdbx_strand_id
1 'polypeptide(L)'
;MKKRFNFLRTLANIFKILGILLAAISLLGGIILIVLSMSNGNFWSLFGYDASTGFSIGLTAGIITLIAGLLSGLMVYGFGELIYVLISVEENTYKTSVFLEGMQKDQD
;
A
#
# COMPACT_ATOMS: atom_id res chain seq x y z
N MET A 1 4.16 -2.62 30.06
CA MET A 1 3.30 -3.28 29.05
C MET A 1 3.69 -3.00 27.59
N LYS A 2 4.99 -2.87 27.27
CA LYS A 2 5.48 -2.49 25.92
C LYS A 2 5.51 -3.63 24.88
N LYS A 3 5.08 -4.86 25.21
CA LYS A 3 5.36 -6.05 24.39
C LYS A 3 4.13 -6.75 23.79
N ARG A 4 2.89 -6.35 24.14
CA ARG A 4 1.70 -7.16 23.81
C ARG A 4 1.39 -7.20 22.31
N PHE A 5 1.57 -6.08 21.60
CA PHE A 5 1.26 -6.00 20.16
C PHE A 5 2.49 -5.91 19.26
N ASN A 6 3.65 -6.37 19.73
CA ASN A 6 4.88 -6.30 18.93
C ASN A 6 4.73 -6.99 17.57
N PHE A 7 4.06 -8.14 17.53
CA PHE A 7 3.79 -8.85 16.28
C PHE A 7 2.92 -8.02 15.32
N LEU A 8 1.81 -7.45 15.80
CA LEU A 8 0.91 -6.63 14.99
C LEU A 8 1.59 -5.34 14.50
N ARG A 9 2.46 -4.72 15.32
CA ARG A 9 3.28 -3.57 14.90
C ARG A 9 4.27 -3.96 13.80
N THR A 10 4.90 -5.13 13.91
CA THR A 10 5.78 -5.64 12.84
C THR A 10 4.99 -5.90 11.57
N LEU A 11 3.81 -6.54 11.68
CA LEU A 11 2.92 -6.81 10.56
C LEU A 11 2.47 -5.52 9.87
N ALA A 12 2.06 -4.51 10.64
CA ALA A 12 1.68 -3.18 10.13
C ALA A 12 2.83 -2.53 9.35
N ASN A 13 4.06 -2.59 9.86
CA ASN A 13 5.24 -2.12 9.14
C ASN A 13 5.49 -2.88 7.84
N ILE A 14 5.32 -4.20 7.84
CA ILE A 14 5.45 -5.01 6.62
C ILE A 14 4.44 -4.54 5.57
N PHE A 15 3.17 -4.36 5.94
CA PHE A 15 2.14 -3.85 5.01
C PHE A 15 2.50 -2.47 4.47
N LYS A 16 2.98 -1.55 5.31
CA LYS A 16 3.42 -0.22 4.85
C LYS A 16 4.55 -0.31 3.84
N ILE A 17 5.57 -1.12 4.12
CA ILE A 17 6.72 -1.32 3.22
C ILE A 17 6.25 -1.93 1.90
N LEU A 18 5.41 -2.96 1.95
CA LEU A 18 4.84 -3.59 0.75
C LEU A 18 4.00 -2.62 -0.08
N GLY A 19 3.21 -1.76 0.56
CA GLY A 19 2.42 -0.73 -0.13
C GLY A 19 3.30 0.29 -0.86
N ILE A 20 4.39 0.75 -0.22
CA ILE A 20 5.37 1.65 -0.84
C ILE A 20 6.07 0.97 -2.02
N LEU A 21 6.51 -0.29 -1.83
CA LEU A 21 7.15 -1.06 -2.90
C LEU A 21 6.22 -1.27 -4.09
N LEU A 22 4.95 -1.61 -3.83
CA LEU A 22 3.95 -1.80 -4.88
C LEU A 22 3.71 -0.50 -5.66
N ALA A 23 3.58 0.63 -4.96
CA ALA A 23 3.43 1.94 -5.60
C ALA A 23 4.67 2.31 -6.45
N ALA A 24 5.88 2.05 -5.95
CA ALA A 24 7.12 2.32 -6.67
C ALA A 24 7.26 1.46 -7.95
N ILE A 25 6.98 0.15 -7.83
CA ILE A 25 7.03 -0.78 -8.97
C ILE A 25 5.95 -0.41 -10.00
N SER A 26 4.74 -0.08 -9.54
CA SER A 26 3.65 0.39 -10.40
C SER A 26 4.04 1.66 -11.17
N LEU A 27 4.65 2.63 -10.48
CA LEU A 27 5.10 3.87 -11.09
C LEU A 27 6.13 3.59 -12.20
N LEU A 28 7.17 2.83 -11.88
CA LEU A 28 8.23 2.47 -12.82
C LEU A 28 7.69 1.66 -13.99
N GLY A 29 6.91 0.61 -13.71
CA GLY A 29 6.32 -0.26 -14.73
C GLY A 29 5.37 0.50 -15.66
N GLY A 30 4.52 1.35 -15.10
CA GLY A 30 3.60 2.19 -15.89
C GLY A 30 4.34 3.17 -16.81
N ILE A 31 5.38 3.84 -16.31
CA ILE A 31 6.21 4.73 -17.14
C ILE A 31 6.91 3.95 -18.25
N ILE A 32 7.50 2.79 -17.93
CA ILE A 32 8.16 1.93 -18.93
C ILE A 32 7.18 1.54 -20.03
N LEU A 33 5.97 1.11 -19.70
CA LEU A 33 4.95 0.73 -20.68
C LEU A 33 4.56 1.90 -21.60
N ILE A 34 4.42 3.10 -21.04
CA ILE A 34 4.13 4.32 -21.82
C ILE A 34 5.30 4.63 -22.77
N VAL A 35 6.54 4.62 -22.27
CA VAL A 35 7.72 4.90 -23.10
C VAL A 35 7.86 3.88 -24.23
N LEU A 36 7.67 2.59 -23.93
CA LEU A 36 7.71 1.52 -24.93
C LEU A 36 6.60 1.66 -25.98
N SER A 37 5.42 2.14 -25.60
CA SER A 37 4.34 2.43 -26.55
C SER A 37 4.76 3.47 -27.60
N MET A 38 5.57 4.46 -27.22
CA MET A 38 6.04 5.52 -28.10
C MET A 38 7.17 5.08 -29.06
N SER A 39 7.68 3.86 -28.93
CA SER A 39 8.77 3.32 -29.78
C SER A 39 8.34 2.87 -31.19
N ASN A 40 7.34 3.54 -31.78
CA ASN A 40 6.73 3.16 -33.07
C ASN A 40 6.24 1.70 -33.14
N GLY A 41 5.84 1.12 -31.99
CA GLY A 41 5.28 -0.23 -31.92
C GLY A 41 6.28 -1.38 -32.10
N ASN A 42 7.58 -1.12 -32.27
CA ASN A 42 8.59 -2.16 -32.51
C ASN A 42 8.76 -3.14 -31.32
N PHE A 43 8.50 -2.68 -30.10
CA PHE A 43 8.46 -3.57 -28.94
C PHE A 43 7.23 -4.49 -28.95
N TRP A 44 6.10 -3.97 -29.43
CA TRP A 44 4.82 -4.67 -29.43
C TRP A 44 4.67 -5.66 -30.58
N SER A 45 5.42 -5.47 -31.68
CA SER A 45 5.51 -6.45 -32.77
C SER A 45 6.13 -7.77 -32.32
N LEU A 46 6.99 -7.77 -31.29
CA LEU A 46 7.49 -8.99 -30.64
C LEU A 46 6.37 -9.84 -30.02
N PHE A 47 5.26 -9.20 -29.67
CA PHE A 47 4.05 -9.84 -29.13
C PHE A 47 2.98 -10.07 -30.20
N GLY A 48 3.30 -9.86 -31.48
CA GLY A 48 2.41 -10.10 -32.62
C GLY A 48 1.41 -8.97 -32.92
N TYR A 49 1.56 -7.80 -32.29
CA TYR A 49 0.71 -6.65 -32.57
C TYR A 49 1.29 -5.78 -33.68
N ASP A 50 0.41 -5.26 -34.54
CA ASP A 50 0.77 -4.20 -35.48
C ASP A 50 1.09 -2.89 -34.72
N ALA A 51 1.84 -1.99 -35.36
CA ALA A 51 2.37 -0.80 -34.69
C ALA A 51 1.28 0.12 -34.13
N SER A 52 0.13 0.22 -34.81
CA SER A 52 -0.99 1.07 -34.39
C SER A 52 -1.66 0.53 -33.14
N THR A 53 -1.96 -0.77 -33.13
CA THR A 53 -2.55 -1.46 -31.98
C THR A 53 -1.58 -1.52 -30.79
N GLY A 54 -0.29 -1.76 -31.06
CA GLY A 54 0.75 -1.79 -30.02
C GLY A 54 0.91 -0.47 -29.28
N PHE A 55 0.82 0.65 -29.99
CA PHE A 55 0.81 1.98 -29.37
C PHE A 55 -0.38 2.15 -28.40
N SER A 56 -1.61 1.88 -28.88
CA SER A 56 -2.82 2.03 -28.06
C SER A 56 -2.84 1.10 -26.85
N ILE A 57 -2.39 -0.15 -27.01
CA ILE A 57 -2.29 -1.12 -25.91
C ILE A 57 -1.26 -0.65 -24.89
N GLY A 58 -0.05 -0.28 -25.30
CA GLY A 58 0.99 0.13 -24.36
C GLY A 58 0.64 1.38 -23.57
N LEU A 59 0.01 2.36 -24.22
CA LEU A 59 -0.47 3.57 -23.56
C LEU A 59 -1.57 3.25 -22.54
N THR A 60 -2.58 2.46 -22.95
CA THR A 60 -3.70 2.10 -22.07
C THR A 60 -3.25 1.24 -20.90
N ALA A 61 -2.43 0.21 -21.16
CA ALA A 61 -1.86 -0.65 -20.14
C ALA A 61 -0.97 0.12 -19.16
N GLY A 62 -0.17 1.06 -19.65
CA GLY A 62 0.65 1.93 -18.82
C GLY A 62 -0.18 2.80 -17.88
N ILE A 63 -1.22 3.47 -18.40
CA ILE A 63 -2.13 4.30 -17.59
C ILE A 63 -2.89 3.46 -16.55
N ILE A 64 -3.45 2.32 -16.96
CA ILE A 64 -4.15 1.40 -16.04
C ILE A 64 -3.19 0.92 -14.95
N THR A 65 -1.97 0.54 -15.33
CA THR A 65 -0.95 0.09 -14.38
C THR A 65 -0.65 1.19 -13.36
N LEU A 66 -0.43 2.43 -13.81
CA LEU A 66 -0.20 3.57 -12.92
C LEU A 66 -1.35 3.77 -11.95
N ILE A 67 -2.58 3.88 -12.44
CA ILE A 67 -3.74 4.18 -11.60
C ILE A 67 -4.02 3.01 -10.65
N ALA A 68 -4.17 1.81 -11.18
CA ALA A 68 -4.53 0.64 -10.40
C ALA A 68 -3.44 0.25 -9.40
N GLY A 69 -2.18 0.31 -9.79
CA GLY A 69 -1.07 -0.05 -8.92
C GLY A 69 -0.77 1.01 -7.86
N LEU A 70 -0.93 2.31 -8.15
CA LEU A 70 -0.85 3.36 -7.13
C LEU A 70 -2.01 3.25 -6.13
N LEU A 71 -3.24 3.04 -6.61
CA LEU A 71 -4.39 2.83 -5.72
C LEU A 71 -4.22 1.57 -4.87
N SER A 72 -3.76 0.48 -5.46
CA SER A 72 -3.49 -0.77 -4.72
C SER A 72 -2.39 -0.56 -3.67
N GLY A 73 -1.30 0.13 -4.02
CA GLY A 73 -0.23 0.47 -3.08
C GLY A 73 -0.73 1.32 -1.91
N LEU A 74 -1.57 2.32 -2.20
CA LEU A 74 -2.22 3.16 -1.19
C LEU A 74 -3.12 2.35 -0.26
N MET A 75 -3.94 1.44 -0.80
CA MET A 75 -4.80 0.57 0.00
C MET A 75 -3.99 -0.33 0.94
N VAL A 76 -2.94 -0.97 0.43
CA VAL A 76 -2.06 -1.84 1.22
C VAL A 76 -1.36 -1.05 2.33
N TYR A 77 -0.87 0.15 2.02
CA TYR A 77 -0.30 1.06 3.03
C TYR A 77 -1.36 1.46 4.09
N GLY A 78 -2.58 1.79 3.64
CA GLY A 78 -3.70 2.14 4.49
C GLY A 78 -4.09 1.03 5.46
N PHE A 79 -4.05 -0.24 5.03
CA PHE A 79 -4.25 -1.37 5.94
C PHE A 79 -3.19 -1.43 7.05
N GLY A 80 -1.93 -1.14 6.72
CA GLY A 80 -0.88 -1.01 7.73
C GLY A 80 -1.16 0.09 8.76
N GLU A 81 -1.61 1.26 8.31
CA GLU A 81 -2.02 2.35 9.21
C GLU A 81 -3.25 2.01 10.04
N LEU A 82 -4.24 1.31 9.47
CA LEU A 82 -5.43 0.88 10.19
C LEU A 82 -5.08 -0.03 11.37
N ILE A 83 -4.12 -0.94 11.20
CA ILE A 83 -3.63 -1.79 12.30
C ILE A 83 -3.03 -0.92 13.41
N TYR A 84 -2.26 0.11 13.07
CA TYR A 84 -1.72 1.03 14.08
C TYR A 84 -2.82 1.79 14.83
N VAL A 85 -3.85 2.26 14.12
CA VAL A 85 -5.00 2.93 14.74
C VAL A 85 -5.70 2.00 15.74
N LEU A 86 -5.95 0.74 15.37
CA LEU A 86 -6.59 -0.24 16.26
C LEU A 86 -5.75 -0.53 17.51
N ILE A 87 -4.42 -0.68 17.36
CA ILE A 87 -3.51 -0.85 18.50
C ILE A 87 -3.57 0.38 19.41
N SER A 88 -3.59 1.60 18.85
CA SER A 88 -3.69 2.83 19.63
C SER A 88 -5.02 2.94 20.38
N VAL A 89 -6.13 2.50 19.79
CA VAL A 89 -7.43 2.44 20.47
C VAL A 89 -7.35 1.53 21.69
N GLU A 90 -6.85 0.30 21.52
CA GLU A 90 -6.74 -0.67 22.61
C GLU A 90 -5.81 -0.19 23.74
N GLU A 91 -4.66 0.37 23.40
CA GLU A 91 -3.72 0.92 24.38
C GLU A 91 -4.33 2.08 25.18
N ASN A 92 -5.18 2.91 24.56
CA ASN A 92 -5.85 3.99 25.24
C ASN A 92 -6.97 3.48 26.16
N THR A 93 -7.82 2.56 25.68
CA THR A 93 -8.89 1.96 26.51
C THR A 93 -8.31 1.26 27.74
N TYR A 94 -7.20 0.53 27.56
CA TYR A 94 -6.52 -0.16 28.66
C TYR A 94 -5.92 0.83 29.70
N LYS A 95 -5.29 1.92 29.25
CA LYS A 95 -4.78 2.95 30.17
C LYS A 95 -5.91 3.59 30.97
N THR A 96 -7.05 3.86 30.33
CA THR A 96 -8.23 4.41 31.01
C THR A 96 -8.78 3.44 32.05
N SER A 97 -8.89 2.14 31.76
CA SER A 97 -9.39 1.17 32.75
C SER A 97 -8.50 1.09 33.98
N VAL A 98 -7.18 1.01 33.78
CA VAL A 98 -6.20 1.00 34.89
C VAL A 98 -6.23 2.29 35.70
N PHE A 99 -6.39 3.44 35.04
CA PHE A 99 -6.50 4.73 35.73
C PHE A 99 -7.75 4.80 36.61
N LEU A 100 -8.91 4.35 36.10
CA LEU A 100 -10.16 4.31 36.87
C LEU A 100 -10.10 3.35 38.06
N GLU A 101 -9.48 2.18 37.90
CA GLU A 101 -9.24 1.23 39.00
C GLU A 101 -8.34 1.84 40.09
N GLY A 102 -7.33 2.61 39.70
CA GLY A 102 -6.46 3.32 40.64
C GLY A 102 -7.24 4.37 41.46
N MET A 103 -8.07 5.17 40.80
CA MET A 103 -8.89 6.19 41.47
C MET A 103 -9.91 5.60 42.45
N GLN A 104 -10.48 4.43 42.16
CA GLN A 104 -11.41 3.76 43.06
C GLN A 104 -10.72 3.27 44.33
N LYS A 105 -9.50 2.72 44.22
CA LYS A 105 -8.73 2.25 45.38
C LYS A 105 -8.24 3.37 46.30
N ASP A 106 -8.06 4.58 45.79
CA ASP A 106 -7.66 5.74 46.59
C ASP A 106 -8.85 6.39 47.35
N GLN A 107 -10.10 5.96 47.07
CA GLN A 107 -11.32 6.45 47.72
C GLN A 107 -11.83 5.55 48.87
N ASP A 108 -11.34 4.31 48.96
CA ASP A 108 -11.64 3.34 50.03
C ASP A 108 -10.55 3.38 51.13
#